data_AF-A0A6H0CLM3-F1
#
_entry.id   AF-A0A6H0CLM3-F1
#
_cell.length_a   1.000
_cell.length_b   1.000
_cell.length_c   1.000
_cell.angle_alpha   90.00
_cell.angle_beta   90.00
_cell.angle_gamma   90.00
#
_symmetry.space_group_name_H-M   'P 1'
#
loop_
_entity.id
_entity.type
_entity.pdbx_description
1 polymer ?
#
loop_
_entity_poly.entity_id
_entity_poly.type
_entity_poly.pdbx_seq_one_letter_code
_entity_poly.pdbx_strand_id
1 'polypeptide(L)' 'MSGIEEAEEALRELRSALEKAGVVLPSLGLDPVSLVREVPSPLVDLGRCSVQTARRLAAALAGEAR' A
#
# COMPACT_ATOMS: atom_id res chain seq x y z
N MET A 1 -18.74 1.53 8.13
CA MET A 1 -17.75 1.83 7.10
C MET A 1 -17.94 0.81 5.99
N SER A 2 -17.99 1.27 4.74
CA SER A 2 -17.95 0.40 3.57
C SER A 2 -16.54 -0.18 3.41
N GLY A 3 -16.40 -1.31 2.69
CA GLY A 3 -15.07 -1.88 2.40
C GLY A 3 -14.15 -0.92 1.64
N ILE A 4 -14.71 0.05 0.90
CA ILE A 4 -13.94 1.08 0.18
C ILE A 4 -13.36 2.09 1.17
N GLU A 5 -14.14 2.56 2.14
CA GLU A 5 -13.66 3.49 3.18
C GLU A 5 -12.53 2.88 4.02
N GLU A 6 -12.68 1.59 4.40
CA GLU A 6 -11.64 0.85 5.12
C GLU A 6 -10.36 0.71 4.30
N ALA A 7 -10.49 0.44 2.99
CA ALA A 7 -9.33 0.34 2.10
C ALA A 7 -8.62 1.69 1.89
N GLU A 8 -9.36 2.80 1.81
CA GLU A 8 -8.78 4.13 1.76
C GLU A 8 -8.02 4.49 3.04
N GLU A 9 -8.54 4.11 4.21
CA GLU A 9 -7.88 4.30 5.49
C GLU A 9 -6.57 3.50 5.54
N ALA A 10 -6.63 2.20 5.23
CA ALA A 10 -5.45 1.34 5.15
C ALA A 10 -4.41 1.88 4.15
N LEU A 11 -4.85 2.44 3.01
CA LEU A 11 -3.97 3.07 2.02
C LEU A 11 -3.26 4.31 2.59
N ARG A 12 -3.96 5.15 3.37
CA ARG A 12 -3.37 6.33 4.02
C ARG A 12 -2.35 5.92 5.09
N GLU A 13 -2.69 4.92 5.89
CA GLU A 13 -1.79 4.37 6.92
C GLU A 13 -0.51 3.83 6.28
N LEU A 14 -0.64 2.99 5.25
CA LEU A 14 0.49 2.43 4.53
C LEU A 14 1.35 3.52 3.89
N ARG A 15 0.74 4.54 3.26
CA ARG A 15 1.47 5.68 2.70
C ARG A 15 2.29 6.39 3.78
N SER A 16 1.69 6.66 4.94
CA SER A 16 2.38 7.31 6.06
C SER A 16 3.56 6.48 6.56
N ALA A 17 3.39 5.17 6.72
CA ALA A 17 4.45 4.26 7.15
C ALA A 17 5.63 4.23 6.16
N LEU A 18 5.33 4.16 4.86
CA LEU A 18 6.33 4.18 3.80
C LEU A 18 7.11 5.51 3.79
N GLU A 19 6.43 6.63 3.93
CA GLU A 19 7.06 7.95 4.01
C GLU A 19 8.01 8.06 5.21
N LYS A 20 7.60 7.56 6.39
CA LYS A 20 8.46 7.48 7.59
C LYS A 20 9.70 6.62 7.35
N ALA A 21 9.57 5.56 6.54
CA ALA A 21 10.68 4.71 6.12
C ALA A 21 11.53 5.31 4.97
N GLY A 22 11.24 6.53 4.50
CA GLY A 22 11.95 7.17 3.40
C GLY A 22 11.71 6.49 2.03
N VAL A 23 10.56 5.83 1.88
CA VAL A 23 10.10 5.15 0.68
C VAL A 23 8.90 5.87 0.10
N VAL A 24 8.95 6.15 -1.20
CA VAL A 24 7.81 6.67 -1.96
C VAL A 24 7.47 5.67 -3.07
N LEU A 25 6.20 5.28 -3.15
CA LEU A 25 5.64 4.46 -4.22
C LEU A 25 4.60 5.30 -4.99
N PRO A 26 4.98 5.93 -6.12
CA PRO A 26 4.08 6.80 -6.88
C PRO A 26 2.82 6.09 -7.40
N SER A 27 2.93 4.78 -7.63
CA SER A 27 1.83 3.91 -8.08
C SER A 27 0.93 3.42 -6.96
N LEU A 28 1.25 3.69 -5.68
CA LEU A 28 0.49 3.17 -4.56
C LEU A 28 -0.95 3.70 -4.56
N GLY A 29 -1.92 2.80 -4.64
CA GLY A 29 -3.34 3.13 -4.74
C GLY A 29 -4.25 1.93 -4.44
N LEU A 30 -5.54 2.08 -4.73
CA LEU A 30 -6.47 0.96 -4.78
C LEU A 30 -6.50 0.40 -6.20
N ASP A 31 -6.59 -0.93 -6.32
CA ASP A 31 -6.77 -1.59 -7.60
C ASP A 31 -8.17 -1.26 -8.16
N PRO A 32 -8.28 -0.59 -9.31
CA PRO A 32 -9.57 -0.17 -9.86
C PRO A 32 -10.45 -1.37 -10.24
N VAL A 33 -9.87 -2.51 -10.61
CA VAL A 33 -10.62 -3.72 -10.99
C VAL A 33 -11.36 -4.28 -9.78
N SER A 34 -10.72 -4.27 -8.60
CA SER A 34 -11.29 -4.73 -7.34
C SER A 34 -12.49 -3.89 -6.87
N LEU A 35 -12.55 -2.60 -7.26
CA LEU A 35 -13.60 -1.67 -6.90
C LEU A 35 -14.88 -1.82 -7.74
N VAL A 36 -14.73 -2.24 -9.00
CA VAL A 36 -15.86 -2.37 -9.95
C VAL A 36 -16.51 -3.76 -9.97
N ARG A 37 -16.10 -4.66 -9.06
CA ARG A 37 -16.70 -6.00 -8.91
C ARG A 37 -18.14 -5.91 -8.44
N GLU A 38 -18.97 -6.88 -8.84
CA GLU A 38 -20.36 -7.01 -8.40
C GLU A 38 -20.50 -7.03 -6.87
N VAL A 39 -19.55 -7.68 -6.19
CA VAL A 39 -19.30 -7.50 -4.76
C VAL A 39 -17.91 -6.86 -4.62
N PRO A 40 -17.81 -5.56 -4.28
CA PRO A 40 -16.53 -4.88 -4.12
C PRO A 40 -15.67 -5.57 -3.07
N SER A 41 -14.40 -5.81 -3.41
CA SER A 41 -13.41 -6.37 -2.49
C SER A 41 -12.10 -5.62 -2.71
N PRO A 42 -11.99 -4.38 -2.21
CA PRO A 42 -10.90 -3.48 -2.56
C PRO A 42 -9.53 -4.09 -2.25
N LEU A 43 -8.61 -3.97 -3.18
CA LEU A 43 -7.22 -4.39 -3.02
C LEU A 43 -6.31 -3.17 -3.09
N VAL A 44 -5.21 -3.20 -2.35
CA VAL A 44 -4.15 -2.19 -2.47
C VAL A 44 -3.20 -2.59 -3.58
N ASP A 45 -3.05 -1.73 -4.58
CA ASP A 45 -2.02 -1.86 -5.61
C ASP A 45 -0.74 -1.15 -5.14
N LEU A 46 0.31 -1.94 -4.91
CA LEU A 46 1.63 -1.45 -4.52
C LEU A 46 2.45 -0.95 -5.73
N GLY A 47 2.12 -1.44 -6.93
CA GLY A 47 2.84 -1.23 -8.17
C GLY A 47 4.29 -1.72 -8.15
N ARG A 48 5.12 -1.10 -9.01
CA ARG A 48 6.53 -1.48 -9.20
C ARG A 48 7.43 -0.54 -8.44
N CYS A 49 8.51 -1.07 -7.88
CA CYS A 49 9.54 -0.30 -7.21
C CYS A 49 10.92 -0.58 -7.78
N SER A 50 11.85 0.37 -7.63
CA SER A 50 13.25 0.17 -8.01
C SER A 50 13.95 -0.82 -7.07
N VAL A 51 15.07 -1.41 -7.48
CA VAL A 51 15.88 -2.31 -6.61
C VAL A 51 16.29 -1.59 -5.31
N GLN A 52 16.65 -0.31 -5.39
CA GLN A 52 16.99 0.50 -4.22
C GLN A 52 15.78 0.65 -3.28
N THR A 53 14.60 0.92 -3.84
CA THR A 53 13.35 1.02 -3.07
C THR A 53 12.99 -0.31 -2.42
N ALA A 54 13.11 -1.43 -3.14
CA ALA A 54 12.87 -2.77 -2.62
C ALA A 54 13.78 -3.10 -1.43
N ARG A 55 15.07 -2.71 -1.49
CA ARG A 55 16.01 -2.88 -0.37
C ARG A 55 15.62 -2.05 0.85
N ARG A 56 15.21 -0.79 0.66
CA ARG A 56 14.72 0.08 1.76
C ARG A 56 13.47 -0.49 2.41
N LEU A 57 12.51 -0.95 1.60
CA LEU A 57 11.31 -1.65 2.07
C LEU A 57 11.66 -2.87 2.92
N ALA A 58 12.53 -3.75 2.41
CA ALA A 58 12.96 -4.94 3.14
C ALA A 58 13.63 -4.58 4.48
N ALA A 59 14.47 -3.54 4.52
CA ALA A 59 15.11 -3.08 5.75
C ALA A 59 14.09 -2.50 6.75
N ALA A 60 13.12 -1.72 6.29
CA ALA A 60 12.05 -1.17 7.14
C ALA A 60 11.19 -2.28 7.77
N LEU A 61 10.77 -3.26 6.97
CA LEU A 61 9.95 -4.38 7.43
C LEU A 61 10.71 -5.33 8.38
N ALA A 62 12.02 -5.52 8.17
CA ALA A 62 12.84 -6.37 9.02
C ALA A 62 13.00 -5.82 10.45
N GLY A 63 12.77 -4.52 10.68
CA GLY A 63 12.77 -3.90 12.00
C GLY A 63 11.42 -3.93 12.71
N GLU A 64 10.32 -4.22 12.00
CA GLU A 64 8.95 -4.16 12.52
C GLU A 64 8.28 -5.54 12.67
N ALA A 65 8.88 -6.61 12.12
CA ALA A 65 8.40 -7.97 12.34
C ALA A 65 8.66 -8.40 13.80
N ARG A 66 7.63 -8.25 14.65
CA ARG A 66 7.53 -8.90 15.96
C ARG A 66 6.25 -9.69 16.08
#